data_AF-W1P6H6-F1
#
_entry.id   AF-W1P6H6-F1
#
_cell.length_a   1.000
_cell.length_b   1.000
_cell.length_c   1.000
_cell.angle_alpha   90.00
_cell.angle_beta   90.00
_cell.angle_gamma   90.00
#
_symmetry.space_group_name_H-M   'P 1'
#
loop_
_entity.id
_entity.type
_entity.pdbx_description
1 polymer ?
#
loop_
_entity_poly.entity_id
_entity_poly.type
_entity_poly.pdbx_seq_one_letter_code
_entity_poly.pdbx_strand_id
1 'polypeptide(L)'
;MKKNTRISQTDTPDYLPFVKNWTNIHIEDSLTQLNMPVLIEEFGINSHDLGYNQTWRQMIMEVVYEAILDSAKNQGSGAGGLFWQQLTDEMENFADGYEIILNQASDPVNALIYNQSRAINAVHRARCI
;
A
#
# COMPACT_ATOMS: atom_id res chain seq x y z
N MET A 1 20.18 19.05 -18.03
CA MET A 1 20.08 17.72 -17.39
C MET A 1 18.77 17.69 -16.62
N LYS A 2 17.81 16.86 -17.02
CA LYS A 2 16.61 16.61 -16.19
C LYS A 2 17.13 15.87 -14.95
N LYS A 3 17.01 16.47 -13.77
CA LYS A 3 17.27 15.74 -12.52
C LYS A 3 16.28 14.56 -12.51
N ASN A 4 16.75 13.35 -12.22
CA ASN A 4 15.87 12.27 -11.80
C ASN A 4 15.19 12.74 -10.52
N THR A 5 14.00 13.34 -10.65
CA THR A 5 13.21 13.77 -9.51
C THR A 5 12.57 12.52 -8.92
N ARG A 6 13.31 11.82 -8.06
CA ARG A 6 12.68 10.94 -7.08
C ARG A 6 11.76 11.87 -6.27
N ILE A 7 10.44 11.71 -6.40
CA ILE A 7 9.50 12.45 -5.55
C ILE A 7 9.84 12.04 -4.13
N SER A 8 10.37 12.98 -3.38
CA SER A 8 10.85 12.76 -2.02
C SER A 8 9.72 13.02 -1.04
N GLN A 9 9.80 12.46 0.16
CA GLN A 9 8.80 12.72 1.20
C GLN A 9 8.71 14.22 1.56
N THR A 10 9.75 15.01 1.26
CA THR A 10 9.75 16.47 1.42
C THR A 10 8.95 17.22 0.34
N ASP A 11 8.56 16.55 -0.75
CA ASP A 11 7.64 17.05 -1.78
C ASP A 11 6.17 16.75 -1.42
N THR A 12 5.82 17.03 -0.15
CA THR A 12 4.61 16.54 0.54
C THR A 12 3.26 16.76 -0.15
N PRO A 13 2.99 17.85 -0.90
CA PRO A 13 1.67 18.02 -1.52
C PRO A 13 1.40 17.02 -2.65
N ASP A 14 2.45 16.56 -3.34
CA ASP A 14 2.30 15.83 -4.61
C ASP A 14 2.48 14.31 -4.46
N TYR A 15 3.09 13.83 -3.36
CA TYR A 15 3.39 12.42 -3.18
C TYR A 15 2.13 11.55 -2.96
N LEU A 16 1.23 11.95 -2.08
CA LEU A 16 -0.01 11.19 -1.82
C LEU A 16 -0.93 11.15 -3.06
N PRO A 17 -1.18 12.28 -3.78
CA PRO A 17 -1.87 12.24 -5.06
C PRO A 17 -1.18 11.35 -6.10
N PHE A 18 0.16 11.37 -6.14
CA PHE A 18 0.91 10.49 -7.04
C PHE A 18 0.64 9.01 -6.73
N VAL A 19 0.76 8.57 -5.47
CA VAL A 19 0.52 7.17 -5.09
C VAL A 19 -0.91 6.75 -5.40
N LYS A 20 -1.89 7.61 -5.10
CA LYS A 20 -3.30 7.35 -5.41
C LYS A 20 -3.51 7.20 -6.92
N ASN A 21 -3.00 8.13 -7.71
CA ASN A 21 -3.16 8.13 -9.15
C ASN A 21 -2.45 6.95 -9.81
N TRP A 22 -1.21 6.69 -9.40
CA TRP A 22 -0.42 5.54 -9.85
C TRP A 22 -1.18 4.23 -9.62
N THR A 23 -1.68 4.01 -8.40
CA THR A 23 -2.42 2.78 -8.05
C THR A 23 -3.70 2.64 -8.87
N ASN A 24 -4.50 3.71 -8.96
CA ASN A 24 -5.78 3.67 -9.68
C ASN A 24 -5.62 3.44 -11.18
N ILE A 25 -4.68 4.14 -11.83
CA ILE A 25 -4.46 3.99 -13.28
C ILE A 25 -3.99 2.57 -13.61
N HIS A 26 -3.10 1.97 -12.81
CA HIS A 26 -2.66 0.59 -13.07
C HIS A 26 -3.78 -0.44 -12.88
N ILE A 27 -4.66 -0.23 -11.91
CA ILE A 27 -5.89 -1.03 -11.76
C ILE A 27 -6.78 -0.85 -13.00
N GLU A 28 -7.05 0.39 -13.41
CA GLU A 28 -7.89 0.70 -14.57
C GLU A 28 -7.34 0.12 -15.88
N ASP A 29 -6.03 0.24 -16.14
CA ASP A 29 -5.38 -0.32 -17.31
C ASP A 29 -5.44 -1.86 -17.30
N SER A 30 -5.22 -2.48 -16.13
CA SER A 30 -5.35 -3.93 -15.98
C SER A 30 -6.76 -4.43 -16.29
N LEU A 31 -7.78 -3.63 -15.92
CA LEU A 31 -9.18 -3.95 -16.22
C LEU A 31 -9.51 -3.73 -17.70
N THR A 32 -9.14 -2.58 -18.25
CA THR A 32 -9.65 -2.11 -19.55
C THR A 32 -8.78 -2.53 -20.74
N GLN A 33 -7.47 -2.64 -20.55
CA GLN A 33 -6.51 -2.96 -21.62
C GLN A 33 -6.12 -4.43 -21.62
N LEU A 34 -5.94 -5.01 -20.44
CA LEU A 34 -5.41 -6.36 -20.29
C LEU A 34 -6.49 -7.40 -19.99
N ASN A 35 -7.60 -7.01 -19.37
CA ASN A 35 -8.61 -7.91 -18.81
C ASN A 35 -7.98 -8.98 -17.90
N MET A 36 -7.05 -8.53 -17.05
CA MET A 36 -6.34 -9.38 -16.09
C MET A 36 -6.44 -8.77 -14.68
N PRO A 37 -6.36 -9.58 -13.62
CA PRO A 37 -6.16 -9.06 -12.27
C PRO A 37 -4.76 -8.44 -12.11
N VAL A 38 -4.64 -7.44 -11.24
CA VAL A 38 -3.36 -6.84 -10.85
C VAL A 38 -3.17 -6.91 -9.34
N LEU A 39 -1.94 -7.21 -8.93
CA LEU A 39 -1.47 -7.14 -7.56
C LEU A 39 -0.51 -5.95 -7.43
N ILE A 40 -0.66 -5.17 -6.37
CA ILE A 40 0.33 -4.16 -5.99
C ILE A 40 1.34 -4.84 -5.06
N GLU A 41 2.37 -5.46 -5.64
CA GLU A 41 3.24 -6.41 -4.94
C GLU A 41 4.30 -5.76 -4.04
N GLU A 42 4.60 -4.48 -4.23
CA GLU A 42 5.52 -3.75 -3.37
C GLU A 42 5.03 -2.32 -3.17
N PHE A 43 4.81 -1.95 -1.90
CA PHE A 43 4.58 -0.58 -1.49
C PHE A 43 4.95 -0.41 -0.02
N GLY A 44 5.39 0.79 0.34
CA GLY A 44 5.82 1.13 1.68
C GLY A 44 6.52 2.49 1.68
N ILE A 45 6.91 2.95 2.87
CA ILE A 45 7.67 4.19 3.03
C ILE A 45 8.90 3.91 3.89
N ASN A 46 10.05 4.44 3.48
CA ASN A 46 11.30 4.18 4.16
C ASN A 46 11.42 5.09 5.40
N SER A 47 11.76 4.49 6.55
CA SER A 47 11.96 5.19 7.83
C SER A 47 13.26 5.98 7.90
N HIS A 48 14.23 5.68 7.03
CA HIS A 48 15.51 6.38 6.92
C HIS A 48 15.42 7.66 6.08
N ASP A 49 14.32 7.87 5.36
CA ASP A 49 14.12 9.09 4.56
C ASP A 49 13.92 10.33 5.45
N LEU A 50 14.46 11.46 5.00
CA LEU A 50 14.27 12.74 5.68
C LEU A 50 12.79 13.12 5.72
N GLY A 51 12.28 13.40 6.92
CA GLY A 51 10.88 13.77 7.12
C GLY A 51 9.94 12.59 7.34
N TYR A 52 10.48 11.37 7.54
CA TYR A 52 9.67 10.22 7.93
C TYR A 52 8.80 10.52 9.15
N ASN A 53 7.54 10.10 9.05
CA ASN A 53 6.58 10.10 10.14
C ASN A 53 5.69 8.85 10.01
N GLN A 54 5.40 8.20 11.13
CA GLN A 54 4.48 7.06 11.20
C GLN A 54 3.10 7.38 10.60
N THR A 55 2.57 8.58 10.84
CA THR A 55 1.31 9.02 10.22
C THR A 55 1.41 9.02 8.70
N TRP A 56 2.59 9.38 8.16
CA TRP A 56 2.80 9.38 6.71
C TRP A 56 2.81 7.97 6.14
N ARG A 57 3.47 7.03 6.82
CA ARG A 57 3.41 5.59 6.49
C ARG A 57 1.98 5.09 6.44
N GLN A 58 1.19 5.40 7.47
CA GLN A 58 -0.21 5.00 7.54
C GLN A 58 -1.02 5.54 6.35
N MET A 59 -0.95 6.85 6.07
CA MET A 59 -1.73 7.46 4.99
C MET A 59 -1.36 6.90 3.60
N ILE A 60 -0.07 6.63 3.34
CA ILE A 60 0.37 6.04 2.07
C ILE A 60 -0.17 4.62 1.91
N MET A 61 -0.08 3.81 2.95
CA MET A 61 -0.62 2.45 2.92
C MET A 61 -2.15 2.46 2.82
N GLU A 62 -2.82 3.38 3.49
CA GLU A 62 -4.27 3.56 3.44
C GLU A 62 -4.74 3.87 2.03
N VAL A 63 -4.09 4.80 1.32
CA VAL A 63 -4.42 5.11 -0.08
C VAL A 63 -4.31 3.90 -1.01
N VAL A 64 -3.27 3.07 -0.86
CA VAL A 64 -3.12 1.86 -1.68
C VAL A 64 -4.21 0.84 -1.34
N TYR A 65 -4.47 0.62 -0.05
CA TYR A 65 -5.49 -0.32 0.42
C TYR A 65 -6.91 0.10 0.06
N GLU A 66 -7.24 1.39 0.14
CA GLU A 66 -8.51 1.95 -0.30
C GLU A 66 -8.74 1.70 -1.79
N ALA A 67 -7.74 2.00 -2.64
CA ALA A 67 -7.84 1.77 -4.08
C ALA A 67 -8.08 0.29 -4.42
N ILE A 68 -7.36 -0.63 -3.76
CA ILE A 68 -7.55 -2.07 -3.91
C ILE A 68 -8.95 -2.49 -3.45
N LEU A 69 -9.38 -2.05 -2.26
CA LEU A 69 -10.66 -2.43 -1.70
C LEU A 69 -11.83 -1.90 -2.52
N ASP A 70 -11.72 -0.67 -3.03
CA ASP A 70 -12.73 -0.06 -3.88
C ASP A 70 -12.82 -0.76 -5.24
N SER A 71 -11.68 -1.11 -5.84
CA SER A 71 -11.67 -1.97 -7.03
C SER A 71 -12.36 -3.32 -6.75
N ALA A 72 -12.01 -3.97 -5.64
CA ALA A 72 -12.63 -5.21 -5.21
C ALA A 72 -14.13 -5.06 -4.90
N LYS A 73 -14.62 -3.95 -4.36
CA LYS A 73 -16.07 -3.75 -4.17
C LYS A 73 -16.81 -3.60 -5.50
N ASN A 74 -16.17 -2.96 -6.47
CA ASN A 74 -16.76 -2.61 -7.77
C ASN A 74 -16.52 -3.63 -8.88
N GLN A 75 -16.08 -4.85 -8.56
CA GLN A 75 -15.79 -5.89 -9.57
C GLN A 75 -14.68 -5.49 -10.55
N GLY A 76 -13.76 -4.64 -10.12
CA GLY A 76 -12.55 -4.30 -10.83
C GLY A 76 -11.45 -5.36 -10.74
N SER A 77 -10.31 -5.04 -11.35
CA SER A 77 -9.12 -5.90 -11.49
C SER A 77 -8.16 -5.86 -10.30
N GLY A 78 -8.38 -4.98 -9.31
CA GLY A 78 -7.50 -4.83 -8.14
C GLY A 78 -7.64 -6.04 -7.22
N ALA A 79 -6.72 -7.00 -7.36
CA ALA A 79 -6.83 -8.31 -6.72
C ALA A 79 -6.24 -8.35 -5.30
N GLY A 80 -5.42 -7.39 -4.93
CA GLY A 80 -4.73 -7.36 -3.65
C GLY A 80 -3.47 -6.52 -3.67
N GLY A 81 -2.74 -6.55 -2.55
CA GLY A 81 -1.44 -5.91 -2.43
C GLY A 81 -0.61 -6.53 -1.33
N LEU A 82 0.71 -6.43 -1.46
CA LEU A 82 1.71 -6.89 -0.52
C LEU A 82 2.57 -5.68 -0.12
N PHE A 83 2.53 -5.31 1.15
CA PHE A 83 3.40 -4.25 1.64
C PHE A 83 4.83 -4.79 1.75
N TRP A 84 5.80 -3.93 1.50
CA TRP A 84 7.22 -4.22 1.72
C TRP A 84 7.63 -3.55 3.03
N GLN A 85 8.15 -4.26 4.03
CA GLN A 85 8.14 -5.73 4.20
C GLN A 85 7.81 -6.09 5.65
N GLN A 86 7.44 -7.34 5.90
CA GLN A 86 7.23 -7.81 7.28
C GLN A 86 8.54 -8.33 7.86
N LEU A 87 8.91 -7.85 9.05
CA LEU A 87 9.96 -8.46 9.88
C LEU A 87 9.39 -8.83 11.27
N THR A 88 10.15 -9.61 12.03
CA THR A 88 9.87 -9.93 13.44
C THR A 88 10.89 -9.25 14.35
N ASP A 89 10.62 -9.16 15.66
CA ASP A 89 11.42 -8.42 16.65
C ASP A 89 12.92 -8.80 16.70
N GLU A 90 13.29 -9.99 16.21
CA GLU A 90 14.65 -10.52 16.24
C GLU A 90 15.40 -10.36 14.89
N MET A 91 14.84 -9.63 13.92
CA MET A 91 15.36 -9.49 12.55
C MET A 91 15.87 -8.09 12.22
N GLU A 92 16.21 -7.27 13.22
CA GLU A 92 16.66 -5.88 13.02
C GLU A 92 17.85 -5.76 12.04
N ASN A 93 18.70 -6.77 11.95
CA ASN A 93 19.83 -6.81 11.02
C ASN A 93 19.43 -6.95 9.54
N PHE A 94 18.17 -7.24 9.24
CA PHE A 94 17.60 -7.29 7.90
C PHE A 94 16.75 -6.06 7.57
N ALA A 95 16.59 -5.13 8.53
CA ALA A 95 15.82 -3.91 8.34
C ALA A 95 16.45 -3.03 7.24
N ASP A 96 15.66 -2.71 6.23
CA ASP A 96 16.01 -1.81 5.13
C ASP A 96 15.33 -0.43 5.25
N GLY A 97 14.56 -0.23 6.32
CA GLY A 97 13.78 0.96 6.63
C GLY A 97 12.30 0.85 6.24
N TYR A 98 11.90 -0.20 5.53
CA TYR A 98 10.51 -0.43 5.12
C TYR A 98 9.77 -1.40 6.03
N GLU A 99 10.48 -2.01 6.98
CA GLU A 99 9.93 -3.04 7.85
C GLU A 99 8.71 -2.59 8.66
N ILE A 100 7.77 -3.52 8.79
CA ILE A 100 6.61 -3.45 9.67
C ILE A 100 6.66 -4.67 10.59
N ILE A 101 6.64 -4.40 11.89
CA ILE A 101 6.65 -5.43 12.93
C ILE A 101 5.22 -5.61 13.46
N LEU A 102 4.56 -6.70 13.05
CA LEU A 102 3.15 -6.93 13.37
C LEU A 102 2.88 -7.16 14.88
N ASN A 103 3.89 -7.57 15.65
CA ASN A 103 3.78 -7.76 17.09
C ASN A 103 3.81 -6.44 17.89
N GLN A 104 4.14 -5.32 17.25
CA GLN A 104 4.17 -4.02 17.90
C GLN A 104 2.76 -3.40 17.89
N ALA A 105 1.97 -3.67 18.93
CA ALA A 105 0.57 -3.22 19.02
C ALA A 105 0.37 -1.69 18.93
N SER A 106 1.43 -0.90 19.18
CA SER A 106 1.41 0.55 19.06
C SER A 106 1.56 1.07 17.63
N ASP A 107 1.94 0.22 16.66
CA ASP A 107 2.05 0.65 15.27
C ASP A 107 0.64 0.78 14.65
N PRO A 108 0.20 2.00 14.26
CA PRO A 108 -1.13 2.20 13.69
C PRO A 108 -1.35 1.43 12.37
N VAL A 109 -0.27 1.07 11.67
CA VAL A 109 -0.33 0.31 10.42
C VAL A 109 -0.80 -1.13 10.64
N ASN A 110 -0.55 -1.70 11.82
CA ASN A 110 -0.97 -3.07 12.14
C ASN A 110 -2.50 -3.19 12.12
N ALA A 111 -3.20 -2.21 12.70
CA ALA A 111 -4.66 -2.15 12.66
C ALA A 111 -5.18 -1.96 11.23
N LEU A 112 -4.51 -1.13 10.43
CA LEU A 112 -4.86 -0.91 9.03
C LEU A 112 -4.74 -2.21 8.20
N ILE A 113 -3.62 -2.95 8.31
CA ILE A 113 -3.41 -4.23 7.62
C ILE A 113 -4.48 -5.26 8.02
N TYR A 114 -4.75 -5.36 9.33
CA TYR A 114 -5.78 -6.25 9.85
C TYR A 114 -7.17 -5.92 9.28
N ASN A 115 -7.55 -4.65 9.30
CA ASN A 115 -8.84 -4.18 8.79
C ASN A 115 -8.98 -4.41 7.28
N GLN A 116 -7.92 -4.14 6.51
CA GLN A 116 -7.91 -4.40 5.07
C GLN A 116 -8.12 -5.88 4.76
N SER A 117 -7.39 -6.76 5.44
CA SER A 117 -7.48 -8.21 5.27
C SER A 117 -8.90 -8.71 5.54
N ARG A 118 -9.54 -8.18 6.59
CA ARG A 118 -10.93 -8.46 6.94
C ARG A 118 -11.91 -7.96 5.89
N ALA A 119 -11.71 -6.75 5.37
CA ALA A 119 -12.58 -6.12 4.39
C ALA A 119 -12.57 -6.85 3.04
N ILE A 120 -11.39 -7.19 2.50
CA ILE A 120 -11.27 -7.97 1.26
C ILE A 120 -11.93 -9.35 1.41
N ASN A 121 -11.70 -10.04 2.52
CA ASN A 121 -12.34 -11.34 2.77
C ASN A 121 -13.87 -11.22 2.82
N ALA A 122 -14.42 -10.16 3.41
CA ALA A 122 -15.86 -9.92 3.41
C ALA A 122 -16.40 -9.71 1.99
N VAL A 123 -15.71 -8.93 1.15
CA VAL A 123 -16.06 -8.74 -0.27
C VAL A 123 -16.03 -10.07 -1.04
N HIS A 124 -14.99 -10.89 -0.83
CA HIS A 124 -14.87 -12.18 -1.49
C HIS A 124 -16.01 -13.14 -1.10
N ARG A 125 -16.31 -13.25 0.19
CA ARG A 125 -17.41 -14.11 0.68
C ARG A 125 -18.78 -13.69 0.15
N ALA A 126 -19.04 -12.38 0.03
CA ALA A 126 -20.30 -11.88 -0.50
C ALA A 126 -20.52 -12.23 -1.99
N ARG A 127 -19.47 -12.61 -2.73
CA ARG A 127 -19.53 -13.02 -4.13
C ARG A 127 -19.68 -14.52 -4.34
N CYS A 128 -19.42 -15.33 -3.31
CA CYS A 128 -19.53 -16.79 -3.40
C CYS A 128 -20.96 -17.31 -3.10
N ILE A 129 -21.95 -16.39 -3.00
CA ILE A 129 -23.38 -16.67 -2.79
C ILE A 129 -24.12 -16.17 -4.03
#